data_AF-A0A0G1BDI9-F1
#
_entry.id   AF-A0A0G1BDI9-F1
#
_cell.length_a   1.000
_cell.length_b   1.000
_cell.length_c   1.000
_cell.angle_alpha   90.00
_cell.angle_beta   90.00
_cell.angle_gamma   90.00
#
_symmetry.space_group_name_H-M   'P 1'
#
loop_
_entity.id
_entity.type
_entity.pdbx_description
1 polymer ?
#
loop_
_entity_poly.entity_id
_entity_poly.type
_entity_poly.pdbx_seq_one_letter_code
_entity_poly.pdbx_strand_id
1 'polypeptide(L)'
;MRKYFLAITLLVITSCDVNDSSKEQKPEPQQQIEKQILPDIYEQRKSIYNSFMDLADTIYRITGNDEVGRIVEFLKKNSIVITLDSECLPIPKTSPELAVFPVLASDFCPEVLEIKKRRFFLAFFNALARTLVIKGGEKLSWLSKGLVFLHEGSHALSFHQGNYSLYDIESQVKEEIRVYNLEDKILLSIGGQPFADLLEKAATQIESNVSRHGIQYLEQFNSVWDSMDKYEDRLSKIFGLSYDFEEEGVFWKSKFFISSVFYFFEKKYTGTKSTSDLKVNFIKNLPKDY
;
A
#
# COMPACT_ATOMS: atom_id res chain seq x y z
N MET A 1 21.96 8.38 -14.39
CA MET A 1 20.54 8.13 -14.70
C MET A 1 19.69 8.41 -13.46
N ARG A 2 19.28 9.67 -13.29
CA ARG A 2 18.38 10.16 -12.24
C ARG A 2 17.01 10.42 -12.89
N LYS A 3 15.93 10.29 -12.10
CA LYS A 3 14.52 10.67 -12.39
C LYS A 3 13.58 9.54 -12.84
N TYR A 4 13.15 8.75 -11.86
CA TYR A 4 11.74 8.37 -11.69
C TYR A 4 11.41 8.42 -10.19
N PHE A 5 11.75 9.55 -9.57
CA PHE A 5 10.91 10.08 -8.50
C PHE A 5 9.79 10.77 -9.30
N LEU A 6 8.66 10.09 -9.45
CA LEU A 6 7.47 10.72 -9.97
C LEU A 6 7.21 11.89 -9.02
N ALA A 7 7.54 13.09 -9.46
CA ALA A 7 6.96 14.29 -8.94
C ALA A 7 5.47 14.18 -9.26
N ILE A 8 4.73 13.51 -8.38
CA ILE A 8 3.37 13.92 -8.11
C ILE A 8 3.54 15.27 -7.42
N THR A 9 3.74 16.30 -8.24
CA THR A 9 3.61 17.70 -7.85
C THR A 9 2.13 17.93 -7.62
N LEU A 10 1.55 17.29 -6.60
CA LEU A 10 0.22 17.65 -6.12
C LEU A 10 0.41 18.88 -5.24
N LEU A 11 -0.19 19.98 -5.67
CA LEU A 11 -0.64 21.09 -4.83
C LEU A 11 0.37 21.59 -3.80
N VAL A 12 1.38 22.32 -4.29
CA VAL A 12 1.84 23.48 -3.49
C VAL A 12 0.67 24.45 -3.46
N ILE A 13 0.11 24.61 -2.27
CA ILE A 13 -0.85 25.65 -1.90
C ILE A 13 -0.31 27.00 -2.40
N THR A 14 -0.86 27.53 -3.48
CA THR A 14 -0.78 28.97 -3.78
C THR A 14 -2.11 29.58 -3.36
N SER A 15 -2.22 29.88 -2.06
CA SER A 15 -3.14 30.90 -1.57
C SER A 15 -2.44 32.26 -1.65
N CYS A 16 -3.14 33.24 -2.22
CA CYS A 16 -2.93 34.70 -2.34
C CYS A 16 -3.12 35.04 -3.83
N ASP A 17 -4.25 35.55 -4.30
CA ASP A 17 -4.87 36.78 -3.81
C ASP A 17 -6.41 36.73 -3.76
N VAL A 18 -6.92 37.35 -2.70
CA VAL A 18 -8.32 37.75 -2.55
C VAL A 18 -8.54 38.94 -3.48
N ASN A 19 -9.49 38.82 -4.42
CA ASN A 19 -10.18 39.99 -4.93
C ASN A 19 -11.69 39.77 -4.86
N ASP A 20 -12.27 40.52 -3.94
CA ASP A 20 -13.68 40.66 -3.67
C ASP A 20 -14.33 41.46 -4.81
N SER A 21 -15.30 40.85 -5.50
CA SER A 21 -16.31 41.63 -6.20
C SER A 21 -17.63 40.85 -6.22
N SER A 22 -18.49 41.24 -5.28
CA SER A 22 -19.87 40.80 -5.17
C SER A 22 -20.68 41.24 -6.41
N LYS A 23 -21.06 40.26 -7.23
CA LYS A 23 -22.25 40.34 -8.09
C LYS A 23 -23.07 39.08 -7.90
N GLU A 24 -24.28 39.24 -7.36
CA GLU A 24 -25.29 38.20 -7.30
C GLU A 24 -25.67 37.77 -8.72
N GLN A 25 -25.02 36.72 -9.22
CA GLN A 25 -25.50 35.94 -10.35
C GLN A 25 -26.44 34.85 -9.83
N LYS A 26 -27.65 34.78 -10.39
CA LYS A 26 -28.55 33.66 -10.18
C LYS A 26 -27.82 32.36 -10.57
N PRO A 27 -27.91 31.28 -9.77
CA PRO A 27 -27.20 30.04 -10.04
C PRO A 27 -27.67 29.47 -11.38
N GLU A 28 -26.74 29.37 -12.34
CA GLU A 28 -26.96 28.67 -13.61
C GLU A 28 -27.27 27.18 -13.37
N PRO A 29 -27.98 26.51 -14.29
CA PRO A 29 -28.36 25.09 -14.16
C PRO A 29 -27.19 24.12 -13.87
N GLN A 30 -25.96 24.49 -14.25
CA GLN A 30 -24.75 23.72 -13.94
C GLN A 30 -24.47 23.64 -12.43
N GLN A 31 -24.76 24.68 -11.64
CA GLN A 31 -24.56 24.68 -10.19
C GLN A 31 -25.56 23.78 -9.44
N GLN A 32 -26.73 23.50 -10.03
CA GLN A 32 -27.70 22.56 -9.44
C GLN A 32 -27.32 21.10 -9.72
N ILE A 33 -26.72 20.81 -10.87
CA ILE A 33 -26.22 19.48 -11.22
C ILE A 33 -24.97 19.14 -10.38
N GLU A 34 -24.04 20.09 -10.19
CA GLU A 34 -22.88 19.90 -9.31
C GLU A 34 -23.29 19.62 -7.86
N LYS A 35 -24.35 20.28 -7.35
CA LYS A 35 -24.83 20.09 -5.97
C LYS A 35 -25.43 18.71 -5.69
N GLN A 36 -25.91 17.98 -6.69
CA GLN A 36 -26.51 16.65 -6.53
C GLN A 36 -25.53 15.50 -6.85
N ILE A 37 -24.58 15.69 -7.77
CA ILE A 37 -23.62 14.65 -8.16
C ILE A 37 -22.50 14.49 -7.10
N LEU A 38 -22.09 15.59 -6.46
CA LEU A 38 -21.02 15.56 -5.45
C LEU A 38 -21.36 14.71 -4.21
N PRO A 39 -22.58 14.77 -3.63
CA PRO A 39 -22.99 13.87 -2.55
C PRO A 39 -22.86 12.38 -2.90
N ASP A 40 -23.30 11.97 -4.09
CA ASP A 40 -23.28 10.56 -4.50
C ASP A 40 -21.85 10.04 -4.71
N ILE A 41 -20.96 10.85 -5.28
CA ILE A 41 -19.54 10.52 -5.45
C ILE A 41 -18.85 10.39 -4.09
N TYR A 42 -19.11 11.34 -3.17
CA TYR A 42 -18.51 11.32 -1.84
C TYR A 42 -18.93 10.06 -1.07
N GLU A 43 -20.20 9.70 -1.08
CA GLU A 43 -20.69 8.50 -0.39
C GLU A 43 -20.14 7.21 -1.01
N GLN A 44 -19.96 7.15 -2.34
CA GLN A 44 -19.27 6.02 -2.98
C GLN A 44 -17.83 5.88 -2.50
N ARG A 45 -17.05 6.98 -2.46
CA ARG A 45 -15.67 6.94 -1.96
C ARG A 45 -15.63 6.54 -0.49
N LYS A 46 -16.51 7.12 0.33
CA LYS A 46 -16.63 6.79 1.75
C LYS A 46 -16.97 5.33 1.98
N SER A 47 -17.85 4.75 1.15
CA SER A 47 -18.16 3.32 1.18
C SER A 47 -16.92 2.46 0.89
N ILE A 48 -16.12 2.82 -0.13
CA ILE A 48 -14.87 2.11 -0.42
C ILE A 48 -13.89 2.20 0.75
N TYR A 49 -13.67 3.41 1.28
CA TYR A 49 -12.80 3.61 2.44
C TYR A 49 -13.25 2.79 3.65
N ASN A 50 -14.55 2.84 4.00
CA ASN A 50 -15.11 2.08 5.11
C ASN A 50 -14.94 0.58 4.90
N SER A 51 -15.12 0.08 3.67
CA SER A 51 -14.88 -1.33 3.36
C SER A 51 -13.43 -1.72 3.64
N PHE A 52 -12.44 -0.91 3.25
CA PHE A 52 -11.03 -1.19 3.57
C PHE A 52 -10.74 -1.09 5.07
N MET A 53 -11.36 -0.12 5.76
CA MET A 53 -11.24 0.06 7.21
C MET A 53 -11.80 -1.13 7.99
N ASP A 54 -12.98 -1.64 7.62
CA ASP A 54 -13.61 -2.80 8.26
C ASP A 54 -12.76 -4.07 8.08
N LEU A 55 -12.06 -4.20 6.96
CA LEU A 55 -11.15 -5.31 6.69
C LEU A 55 -9.87 -5.21 7.52
N ALA A 56 -9.27 -4.02 7.63
CA ALA A 56 -8.13 -3.79 8.53
C ALA A 56 -8.51 -4.03 10.01
N ASP A 57 -9.70 -3.58 10.43
CA ASP A 57 -10.23 -3.83 11.78
C ASP A 57 -10.49 -5.33 12.01
N THR A 58 -10.94 -6.05 10.99
CA THR A 58 -11.08 -7.52 11.04
C THR A 58 -9.73 -8.22 11.21
N ILE A 59 -8.69 -7.80 10.47
CA ILE A 59 -7.33 -8.30 10.65
C ILE A 59 -6.84 -8.03 12.08
N TYR A 60 -7.07 -6.83 12.61
CA TYR A 60 -6.74 -6.52 14.00
C TYR A 60 -7.43 -7.46 14.99
N ARG A 61 -8.74 -7.67 14.85
CA ARG A 61 -9.51 -8.57 15.72
C ARG A 61 -9.03 -10.03 15.66
N ILE A 62 -8.67 -10.51 14.47
CA ILE A 62 -8.18 -11.90 14.29
C ILE A 62 -6.79 -12.06 14.90
N THR A 63 -5.91 -11.09 14.68
CA THR A 63 -4.49 -11.20 15.05
C THR A 63 -4.18 -10.74 16.47
N GLY A 64 -5.01 -9.85 17.04
CA GLY A 64 -4.74 -9.21 18.33
C GLY A 64 -3.46 -8.37 18.36
N ASN A 65 -2.93 -7.98 17.19
CA ASN A 65 -1.63 -7.32 17.09
C ASN A 65 -1.73 -5.81 17.42
N ASP A 66 -1.04 -5.37 18.47
CA ASP A 66 -1.07 -3.97 18.95
C ASP A 66 -0.58 -2.94 17.91
N GLU A 67 0.34 -3.32 17.03
CA GLU A 67 0.81 -2.45 15.96
C GLU A 67 -0.27 -2.24 14.90
N VAL A 68 -0.99 -3.30 14.54
CA VAL A 68 -2.19 -3.20 13.68
C VAL A 68 -3.26 -2.34 14.34
N GLY A 69 -3.53 -2.54 15.63
CA GLY A 69 -4.50 -1.74 16.38
C GLY A 69 -4.17 -0.23 16.35
N ARG A 70 -2.90 0.13 16.54
CA ARG A 70 -2.43 1.53 16.46
C ARG A 70 -2.63 2.13 15.07
N ILE A 71 -2.36 1.37 14.01
CA ILE A 71 -2.58 1.82 12.62
C ILE A 71 -4.07 2.04 12.37
N VAL A 72 -4.93 1.10 12.75
CA VAL A 72 -6.39 1.20 12.59
C VAL A 72 -6.93 2.42 13.35
N GLU A 73 -6.52 2.62 14.61
CA GLU A 73 -6.93 3.78 15.38
C GLU A 73 -6.47 5.11 14.77
N PHE A 74 -5.22 5.17 14.31
CA PHE A 74 -4.68 6.34 13.63
C PHE A 74 -5.51 6.68 12.38
N LEU A 75 -5.77 5.69 11.53
CA LEU A 75 -6.56 5.90 10.33
C LEU A 75 -7.99 6.36 10.67
N LYS A 76 -8.65 5.75 11.66
CA LYS A 76 -10.00 6.17 12.10
C LYS A 76 -10.06 7.61 12.60
N LYS A 77 -9.04 8.07 13.32
CA LYS A 77 -9.01 9.40 13.96
C LYS A 77 -8.56 10.52 13.01
N ASN A 78 -7.63 10.22 12.10
CA ASN A 78 -6.88 11.24 11.37
C ASN A 78 -7.17 11.29 9.86
N SER A 79 -7.99 10.37 9.34
CA SER A 79 -8.31 10.33 7.91
C SER A 79 -9.54 11.15 7.55
N ILE A 80 -9.46 11.87 6.44
CA ILE A 80 -10.63 12.49 5.79
C ILE A 80 -10.72 11.97 4.35
N VAL A 81 -11.87 11.38 4.00
CA VAL A 81 -12.16 11.01 2.62
C VAL A 81 -12.34 12.29 1.79
N ILE A 82 -11.60 12.40 0.70
CA ILE A 82 -11.63 13.56 -0.20
C ILE A 82 -12.24 13.19 -1.56
N THR A 83 -12.80 14.20 -2.24
CA THR A 83 -13.20 14.11 -3.65
C THR A 83 -12.42 15.12 -4.48
N LEU A 84 -12.52 15.05 -5.80
CA LEU A 84 -11.98 16.08 -6.70
C LEU A 84 -13.11 16.99 -7.20
N ASP A 85 -12.81 18.25 -7.45
CA ASP A 85 -13.68 19.17 -8.19
C ASP A 85 -13.54 19.00 -9.72
N SER A 86 -14.21 19.85 -10.49
CA SER A 86 -14.18 19.84 -11.95
C SER A 86 -12.82 20.20 -12.54
N GLU A 87 -11.94 20.84 -11.76
CA GLU A 87 -10.55 21.15 -12.11
C GLU A 87 -9.56 20.11 -11.58
N CYS A 88 -10.07 18.97 -11.08
CA CYS A 88 -9.27 17.90 -10.50
C CYS A 88 -8.52 18.26 -9.22
N LEU A 89 -9.01 19.26 -8.48
CA LEU A 89 -8.45 19.68 -7.20
C LEU A 89 -9.19 19.02 -6.03
N PRO A 90 -8.49 18.66 -4.94
CA PRO A 90 -9.09 18.00 -3.78
C PRO A 90 -10.07 18.91 -3.01
N ILE A 91 -11.22 18.35 -2.66
CA ILE A 91 -12.23 18.89 -1.73
C ILE A 91 -12.25 17.94 -0.52
N PRO A 92 -12.01 18.38 0.72
CA PRO A 92 -12.18 19.74 1.28
C PRO A 92 -10.88 20.57 1.44
N LYS A 93 -11.04 21.90 1.55
CA LYS A 93 -9.95 22.90 1.67
C LYS A 93 -9.24 22.95 3.04
N THR A 94 -9.75 22.27 4.07
CA THR A 94 -9.07 22.18 5.38
C THR A 94 -8.00 21.12 5.30
N SER A 95 -6.74 21.42 5.66
CA SER A 95 -5.64 20.45 5.64
C SER A 95 -5.89 19.33 6.66
N PRO A 96 -6.33 18.12 6.25
CA PRO A 96 -6.36 17.00 7.17
C PRO A 96 -4.93 16.62 7.57
N GLU A 97 -4.80 15.83 8.64
CA GLU A 97 -3.53 15.15 8.92
C GLU A 97 -3.25 14.05 7.88
N LEU A 98 -4.30 13.38 7.40
CA LEU A 98 -4.26 12.40 6.31
C LEU A 98 -5.49 12.53 5.40
N ALA A 99 -5.29 12.84 4.13
CA ALA A 99 -6.33 12.75 3.12
C ALA A 99 -6.43 11.31 2.60
N VAL A 100 -7.64 10.83 2.32
CA VAL A 100 -7.86 9.52 1.69
C VAL A 100 -8.64 9.69 0.40
N PHE A 101 -8.07 9.23 -0.71
CA PHE A 101 -8.66 9.35 -2.04
C PHE A 101 -8.91 7.96 -2.67
N PRO A 102 -10.10 7.38 -2.44
CA PRO A 102 -10.51 6.17 -3.14
C PRO A 102 -10.86 6.50 -4.58
N VAL A 103 -10.09 6.03 -5.55
CA VAL A 103 -10.27 6.23 -6.99
C VAL A 103 -11.52 5.50 -7.47
N LEU A 104 -12.39 6.21 -8.20
CA LEU A 104 -13.57 5.65 -8.83
C LEU A 104 -13.33 5.40 -10.31
N ALA A 105 -14.05 4.43 -10.90
CA ALA A 105 -13.99 4.17 -12.34
C ALA A 105 -14.36 5.40 -13.18
N SER A 106 -15.25 6.25 -12.67
CA SER A 106 -15.70 7.49 -13.30
C SER A 106 -14.68 8.65 -13.26
N ASP A 107 -13.61 8.56 -12.47
CA ASP A 107 -12.61 9.64 -12.39
C ASP A 107 -11.83 9.80 -13.71
N PHE A 108 -11.78 11.00 -14.28
CA PHE A 108 -11.18 11.26 -15.60
C PHE A 108 -9.98 12.23 -15.58
N CYS A 109 -9.55 12.66 -14.40
CA CYS A 109 -8.38 13.52 -14.23
C CYS A 109 -7.11 12.84 -14.75
N PRO A 110 -6.24 13.54 -15.52
CA PRO A 110 -5.03 12.94 -16.11
C PRO A 110 -4.17 12.15 -15.11
N GLU A 111 -3.95 12.71 -13.92
CA GLU A 111 -3.16 12.10 -12.85
C GLU A 111 -3.84 10.83 -12.32
N VAL A 112 -5.17 10.84 -12.23
CA VAL A 112 -5.96 9.67 -11.81
C VAL A 112 -5.96 8.59 -12.88
N LEU A 113 -5.97 8.98 -14.16
CA LEU A 113 -5.80 8.04 -15.27
C LEU A 113 -4.44 7.35 -15.23
N GLU A 114 -3.37 8.08 -14.89
CA GLU A 114 -2.05 7.47 -14.68
C GLU A 114 -2.04 6.49 -13.51
N ILE A 115 -2.72 6.81 -12.40
CA ILE A 115 -2.88 5.88 -11.27
C ILE A 115 -3.64 4.62 -11.73
N LYS A 116 -4.74 4.77 -12.48
CA LYS A 116 -5.53 3.65 -13.00
C LYS A 116 -4.76 2.73 -13.95
N LYS A 117 -3.82 3.27 -14.72
CA LYS A 117 -2.98 2.49 -15.65
C LYS A 117 -1.95 1.60 -14.95
N ARG A 118 -1.63 1.88 -13.68
CA ARG A 118 -0.69 1.06 -12.91
C ARG A 118 -1.37 -0.24 -12.48
N ARG A 119 -1.03 -1.33 -13.17
CA ARG A 119 -1.64 -2.65 -12.96
C ARG A 119 -1.43 -3.20 -11.56
N PHE A 120 -0.26 -3.07 -10.97
CA PHE A 120 0.06 -3.72 -9.69
C PHE A 120 -0.16 -2.83 -8.47
N PHE A 121 -0.87 -1.72 -8.67
CA PHE A 121 -0.92 -0.64 -7.71
C PHE A 121 -2.30 -0.53 -7.07
N LEU A 122 -2.43 -1.14 -5.89
CA LEU A 122 -3.73 -1.29 -5.21
C LEU A 122 -4.05 -0.14 -4.26
N ALA A 123 -3.04 0.39 -3.58
CA ALA A 123 -3.11 1.63 -2.81
C ALA A 123 -1.71 2.22 -2.67
N PHE A 124 -1.62 3.50 -2.29
CA PHE A 124 -0.38 4.10 -1.80
C PHE A 124 -0.54 5.28 -0.90
N PHE A 125 0.43 5.45 -0.02
CA PHE A 125 0.66 6.68 0.70
C PHE A 125 1.62 7.61 -0.06
N ASN A 126 1.11 8.76 -0.51
CA ASN A 126 1.91 9.88 -0.97
C ASN A 126 2.22 10.80 0.22
N ALA A 127 3.44 10.68 0.74
CA ALA A 127 3.87 11.45 1.90
C ALA A 127 4.02 12.97 1.65
N LEU A 128 4.29 13.40 0.41
CA LEU A 128 4.35 14.83 0.07
C LEU A 128 2.97 15.48 0.14
N ALA A 129 1.95 14.78 -0.37
CA ALA A 129 0.57 15.25 -0.33
C ALA A 129 -0.16 14.87 0.97
N ARG A 130 0.45 14.01 1.81
CA ARG A 130 -0.20 13.35 2.96
C ARG A 130 -1.51 12.69 2.55
N THR A 131 -1.47 11.96 1.44
CA THR A 131 -2.66 11.36 0.83
C THR A 131 -2.47 9.86 0.69
N LEU A 132 -3.40 9.09 1.25
CA LEU A 132 -3.55 7.66 0.96
C LEU A 132 -4.53 7.51 -0.20
N VAL A 133 -4.05 7.04 -1.35
CA VAL A 133 -4.87 6.77 -2.53
C VAL A 133 -5.21 5.28 -2.56
N ILE A 134 -6.48 4.95 -2.79
CA ILE A 134 -6.95 3.55 -2.87
C ILE A 134 -7.52 3.33 -4.27
N LYS A 135 -7.07 2.32 -5.00
CA LYS A 135 -7.68 1.97 -6.28
C LYS A 135 -9.00 1.23 -6.01
N GLY A 136 -10.12 1.92 -6.22
CA GLY A 136 -11.44 1.32 -6.07
C GLY A 136 -11.77 0.35 -7.21
N GLY A 137 -12.65 -0.61 -6.95
CA GLY A 137 -13.18 -1.54 -7.97
C GLY A 137 -12.40 -2.84 -8.14
N GLU A 138 -11.23 -2.98 -7.51
CA GLU A 138 -10.45 -4.21 -7.63
C GLU A 138 -11.08 -5.39 -6.90
N LYS A 139 -11.09 -6.53 -7.59
CA LYS A 139 -11.61 -7.80 -7.10
C LYS A 139 -10.52 -8.55 -6.31
N LEU A 140 -10.05 -7.94 -5.24
CA LEU A 140 -9.13 -8.57 -4.31
C LEU A 140 -9.90 -9.28 -3.20
N SER A 141 -9.32 -10.35 -2.64
CA SER A 141 -9.81 -10.94 -1.40
C SER A 141 -9.82 -9.94 -0.24
N TRP A 142 -10.60 -10.27 0.78
CA TRP A 142 -10.71 -9.48 2.00
C TRP A 142 -9.35 -9.25 2.68
N LEU A 143 -8.49 -10.27 2.67
CA LEU A 143 -7.17 -10.23 3.29
C LEU A 143 -6.21 -9.34 2.49
N SER A 144 -6.19 -9.47 1.16
CA SER A 144 -5.38 -8.63 0.28
C SER A 144 -5.71 -7.14 0.46
N LYS A 145 -6.99 -6.77 0.46
CA LYS A 145 -7.43 -5.38 0.69
C LYS A 145 -7.00 -4.87 2.06
N GLY A 146 -7.23 -5.67 3.10
CA GLY A 146 -6.85 -5.30 4.46
C GLY A 146 -5.33 -5.13 4.63
N LEU A 147 -4.53 -6.04 4.07
CA LEU A 147 -3.07 -5.97 4.12
C LEU A 147 -2.53 -4.74 3.39
N VAL A 148 -2.98 -4.48 2.16
CA VAL A 148 -2.59 -3.29 1.40
C VAL A 148 -2.96 -2.01 2.18
N PHE A 149 -4.15 -1.98 2.79
CA PHE A 149 -4.57 -0.81 3.56
C PHE A 149 -3.70 -0.59 4.80
N LEU A 150 -3.39 -1.67 5.52
CA LEU A 150 -2.52 -1.63 6.68
C LEU A 150 -1.08 -1.27 6.30
N HIS A 151 -0.58 -1.74 5.15
CA HIS A 151 0.73 -1.40 4.63
C HIS A 151 0.87 0.11 4.46
N GLU A 152 0.00 0.71 3.66
CA GLU A 152 0.03 2.15 3.38
C GLU A 152 -0.33 2.99 4.60
N GLY A 153 -1.24 2.49 5.45
CA GLY A 153 -1.56 3.11 6.73
C GLY A 153 -0.38 3.12 7.70
N SER A 154 0.49 2.11 7.64
CA SER A 154 1.72 2.01 8.43
C SER A 154 2.70 3.13 8.04
N HIS A 155 2.90 3.35 6.73
CA HIS A 155 3.69 4.46 6.20
C HIS A 155 3.12 5.81 6.62
N ALA A 156 1.80 5.98 6.51
CA ALA A 156 1.13 7.21 6.92
C ALA A 156 1.32 7.51 8.42
N LEU A 157 1.19 6.50 9.28
CA LEU A 157 1.42 6.62 10.73
C LEU A 157 2.86 6.99 11.05
N SER A 158 3.84 6.30 10.47
CA SER A 158 5.25 6.58 10.71
C SER A 158 5.65 7.98 10.23
N PHE A 159 5.10 8.42 9.10
CA PHE A 159 5.32 9.77 8.59
C PHE A 159 4.74 10.82 9.54
N HIS A 160 3.51 10.60 10.03
CA HIS A 160 2.87 11.47 11.01
C HIS A 160 3.68 11.57 12.32
N GLN A 161 4.30 10.47 12.76
CA GLN A 161 5.15 10.43 13.96
C GLN A 161 6.57 11.00 13.73
N GLY A 162 6.95 11.31 12.49
CA GLY A 162 8.31 11.75 12.16
C GLY A 162 9.37 10.65 12.26
N ASN A 163 8.97 9.38 12.14
CA ASN A 163 9.86 8.23 12.32
C ASN A 163 10.75 7.96 11.10
N TYR A 164 10.48 8.56 9.94
CA TYR A 164 11.31 8.40 8.74
C TYR A 164 11.34 9.64 7.85
N SER A 165 12.37 9.75 7.00
CA SER A 165 12.60 10.89 6.11
C SER A 165 12.42 10.53 4.64
N LEU A 166 11.64 11.34 3.92
CA LEU A 166 11.45 11.22 2.46
C LEU A 166 12.70 11.56 1.63
N TYR A 167 13.71 12.14 2.27
CA TYR A 167 14.96 12.53 1.61
C TYR A 167 16.09 11.53 1.88
N ASP A 168 15.90 10.58 2.79
CA ASP A 168 16.86 9.52 3.09
C ASP A 168 16.33 8.15 2.62
N ILE A 169 16.98 7.63 1.57
CA ILE A 169 16.67 6.33 0.98
C ILE A 169 16.84 5.21 2.01
N GLU A 170 17.83 5.29 2.89
CA GLU A 170 18.05 4.24 3.88
C GLU A 170 16.92 4.23 4.93
N SER A 171 16.47 5.41 5.36
CA SER A 171 15.31 5.56 6.24
C SER A 171 14.04 4.99 5.61
N GLN A 172 13.78 5.24 4.32
CA GLN A 172 12.63 4.65 3.61
C GLN A 172 12.72 3.13 3.53
N VAL A 173 13.89 2.59 3.21
CA VAL A 173 14.08 1.14 3.12
C VAL A 173 13.89 0.45 4.48
N LYS A 174 14.36 1.07 5.56
CA LYS A 174 14.13 0.55 6.92
C LYS A 174 12.65 0.57 7.29
N GLU A 175 11.93 1.59 6.85
CA GLU A 175 10.49 1.67 7.04
C GLU A 175 9.76 0.57 6.26
N GLU A 176 10.07 0.36 4.98
CA GLU A 176 9.54 -0.76 4.19
C GLU A 176 9.78 -2.11 4.87
N ILE A 177 11.01 -2.35 5.37
CA ILE A 177 11.32 -3.58 6.11
C ILE A 177 10.44 -3.73 7.35
N ARG A 178 10.22 -2.64 8.10
CA ARG A 178 9.32 -2.67 9.27
C ARG A 178 7.90 -3.05 8.86
N VAL A 179 7.38 -2.46 7.78
CA VAL A 179 6.05 -2.76 7.27
C VAL A 179 5.95 -4.22 6.79
N TYR A 180 6.92 -4.73 6.03
CA TYR A 180 6.96 -6.15 5.65
C TYR A 180 7.03 -7.09 6.85
N ASN A 181 7.82 -6.75 7.88
CA ASN A 181 7.85 -7.57 9.11
C ASN A 181 6.49 -7.56 9.84
N LEU A 182 5.73 -6.47 9.77
CA LEU A 182 4.36 -6.43 10.30
C LEU A 182 3.43 -7.33 9.50
N GLU A 183 3.50 -7.27 8.16
CA GLU A 183 2.73 -8.16 7.28
C GLU A 183 3.07 -9.64 7.53
N ASP A 184 4.34 -9.99 7.70
CA ASP A 184 4.77 -11.36 8.03
C ASP A 184 4.13 -11.84 9.33
N LYS A 185 4.09 -10.99 10.38
CA LYS A 185 3.41 -11.31 11.64
C LYS A 185 1.91 -11.54 11.44
N ILE A 186 1.25 -10.71 10.62
CA ILE A 186 -0.17 -10.84 10.31
C ILE A 186 -0.42 -12.17 9.59
N LEU A 187 0.35 -12.45 8.54
CA LEU A 187 0.21 -13.65 7.71
C LEU A 187 0.50 -14.93 8.52
N LEU A 188 1.50 -14.92 9.40
CA LEU A 188 1.77 -16.02 10.33
C LEU A 188 0.63 -16.21 11.33
N SER A 189 0.05 -15.13 11.85
CA SER A 189 -1.06 -15.22 12.81
C SER A 189 -2.33 -15.80 12.16
N ILE A 190 -2.62 -15.43 10.91
CA ILE A 190 -3.80 -15.90 10.17
C ILE A 190 -3.57 -17.30 9.59
N GLY A 191 -2.42 -17.52 8.94
CA GLY A 191 -2.10 -18.75 8.23
C GLY A 191 -1.56 -19.87 9.12
N GLY A 192 -1.10 -19.54 10.33
CA GLY A 192 -0.64 -20.50 11.33
C GLY A 192 0.48 -21.43 10.86
N GLN A 193 0.49 -22.65 11.40
CA GLN A 193 1.47 -23.67 11.06
C GLN A 193 1.54 -23.99 9.55
N PRO A 194 0.41 -24.12 8.81
CA PRO A 194 0.45 -24.34 7.37
C PRO A 194 1.27 -23.31 6.60
N PHE A 195 1.16 -22.02 6.97
CA PHE A 195 1.93 -20.95 6.34
C PHE A 195 3.41 -20.99 6.77
N ALA A 196 3.68 -21.23 8.05
CA ALA A 196 5.05 -21.38 8.56
C ALA A 196 5.80 -22.53 7.86
N ASP A 197 5.16 -23.68 7.66
CA ASP A 197 5.72 -24.82 6.92
C ASP A 197 6.02 -24.48 5.45
N LEU A 198 5.23 -23.58 4.86
CA LEU A 198 5.42 -23.13 3.49
C LEU A 198 6.64 -22.21 3.37
N LEU A 199 6.77 -21.25 4.28
CA LEU A 199 7.94 -20.37 4.39
C LEU A 199 9.23 -21.17 4.61
N GLU A 200 9.19 -22.15 5.50
CA GLU A 200 10.33 -23.03 5.78
C GLU A 200 10.80 -23.81 4.54
N LYS A 201 9.84 -24.31 3.73
CA LYS A 201 10.14 -24.96 2.45
C LYS A 201 10.75 -24.00 1.43
N ALA A 202 10.19 -22.80 1.31
CA ALA A 202 10.71 -21.79 0.39
C ALA A 202 12.12 -21.31 0.81
N ALA A 203 12.34 -21.09 2.10
CA ALA A 203 13.63 -20.71 2.67
C ALA A 203 14.70 -21.80 2.47
N THR A 204 14.35 -23.08 2.59
CA THR A 204 15.26 -24.20 2.29
C THR A 204 15.69 -24.21 0.82
N GLN A 205 14.76 -23.91 -0.09
CA GLN A 205 15.08 -23.78 -1.52
C GLN A 205 15.98 -22.57 -1.79
N ILE A 206 15.67 -21.42 -1.18
CA ILE A 206 16.49 -20.21 -1.26
C ILE A 206 17.90 -20.53 -0.77
N GLU A 207 18.05 -21.19 0.37
CA GLU A 207 19.34 -21.60 0.92
C GLU A 207 20.13 -22.50 -0.04
N SER A 208 19.45 -23.47 -0.67
CA SER A 208 20.08 -24.36 -1.66
C SER A 208 20.62 -23.57 -2.86
N ASN A 209 19.86 -22.60 -3.36
CA ASN A 209 20.28 -21.77 -4.49
C ASN A 209 21.40 -20.78 -4.10
N VAL A 210 21.29 -20.13 -2.95
CA VAL A 210 22.36 -19.25 -2.41
C VAL A 210 23.65 -20.03 -2.19
N SER A 211 23.58 -21.28 -1.72
CA SER A 211 24.76 -22.14 -1.55
C SER A 211 25.45 -22.49 -2.87
N ARG A 212 24.70 -22.55 -3.98
CA ARG A 212 25.22 -22.86 -5.32
C ARG A 212 25.71 -21.64 -6.09
N HIS A 213 25.04 -20.50 -5.91
CA HIS A 213 25.20 -19.32 -6.76
C HIS A 213 25.67 -18.07 -6.02
N GLY A 214 25.86 -18.15 -4.69
CA GLY A 214 26.17 -17.01 -3.84
C GLY A 214 24.94 -16.20 -3.44
N ILE A 215 25.11 -15.27 -2.49
CA ILE A 215 24.03 -14.41 -1.99
C ILE A 215 23.47 -13.48 -3.07
N GLN A 216 24.29 -13.16 -4.09
CA GLN A 216 23.92 -12.37 -5.26
C GLN A 216 22.81 -13.04 -6.10
N TYR A 217 22.55 -14.33 -5.90
CA TYR A 217 21.39 -15.00 -6.49
C TYR A 217 20.07 -14.30 -6.14
N LEU A 218 19.95 -13.72 -4.94
CA LEU A 218 18.75 -13.00 -4.52
C LEU A 218 18.55 -11.66 -5.25
N GLU A 219 19.59 -11.16 -5.94
CA GLU A 219 19.49 -9.99 -6.81
C GLU A 219 18.92 -10.37 -8.19
N GLN A 220 18.88 -11.66 -8.54
CA GLN A 220 18.30 -12.16 -9.78
C GLN A 220 16.77 -12.31 -9.65
N PHE A 221 16.08 -11.18 -9.42
CA PHE A 221 14.64 -11.15 -9.09
C PHE A 221 13.81 -12.16 -9.89
N ASN A 222 13.87 -12.13 -11.23
CA ASN A 222 13.05 -13.01 -12.09
C ASN A 222 13.27 -14.51 -11.83
N SER A 223 14.51 -14.96 -11.60
CA SER A 223 14.78 -16.39 -11.45
C SER A 223 14.28 -16.93 -10.10
N VAL A 224 14.30 -16.10 -9.06
CA VAL A 224 13.77 -16.46 -7.74
C VAL A 224 12.25 -16.30 -7.71
N TRP A 225 11.75 -15.23 -8.34
CA TRP A 225 10.34 -14.90 -8.53
C TRP A 225 9.59 -16.05 -9.21
N ASP A 226 10.02 -16.50 -10.38
CA ASP A 226 9.37 -17.57 -11.14
C ASP A 226 9.33 -18.90 -10.38
N SER A 227 10.30 -19.11 -9.49
CA SER A 227 10.33 -20.31 -8.65
C SER A 227 9.21 -20.35 -7.58
N MET A 228 8.51 -19.23 -7.38
CA MET A 228 7.42 -19.08 -6.41
C MET A 228 6.06 -19.58 -6.94
N ASP A 229 5.87 -19.70 -8.26
CA ASP A 229 4.58 -20.08 -8.88
C ASP A 229 4.02 -21.39 -8.31
N LYS A 230 4.90 -22.33 -7.98
CA LYS A 230 4.53 -23.64 -7.40
C LYS A 230 3.88 -23.56 -6.01
N TYR A 231 3.91 -22.41 -5.35
CA TYR A 231 3.33 -22.20 -4.03
C TYR A 231 1.93 -21.58 -4.08
N GLU A 232 1.49 -21.08 -5.23
CA GLU A 232 0.20 -20.39 -5.41
C GLU A 232 -0.96 -21.25 -4.89
N ASP A 233 -1.21 -22.44 -5.45
CA ASP A 233 -2.30 -23.32 -5.00
C ASP A 233 -2.36 -23.57 -3.47
N ARG A 234 -1.20 -23.54 -2.80
CA ARG A 234 -1.11 -23.73 -1.35
C ARG A 234 -1.45 -22.45 -0.60
N LEU A 235 -1.00 -21.30 -1.07
CA LEU A 235 -1.34 -19.99 -0.51
C LEU A 235 -2.85 -19.75 -0.60
N SER A 236 -3.48 -20.05 -1.74
CA SER A 236 -4.95 -19.95 -1.87
C SER A 236 -5.69 -20.83 -0.88
N LYS A 237 -5.24 -22.07 -0.67
CA LYS A 237 -5.85 -22.97 0.33
C LYS A 237 -5.73 -22.45 1.76
N ILE A 238 -4.62 -21.79 2.10
CA ILE A 238 -4.39 -21.25 3.44
C ILE A 238 -5.24 -20.01 3.68
N PHE A 239 -5.26 -19.09 2.73
CA PHE A 239 -5.88 -17.77 2.91
C PHE A 239 -7.27 -17.62 2.27
N GLY A 240 -7.78 -18.67 1.64
CA GLY A 240 -9.10 -18.66 0.97
C GLY A 240 -9.14 -17.73 -0.25
N LEU A 241 -8.07 -17.71 -1.04
CA LEU A 241 -7.89 -16.77 -2.16
C LEU A 241 -8.50 -17.33 -3.44
N SER A 242 -9.10 -16.48 -4.28
CA SER A 242 -9.41 -16.85 -5.67
C SER A 242 -8.35 -16.27 -6.60
N TYR A 243 -7.74 -17.10 -7.43
CA TYR A 243 -6.75 -16.67 -8.44
C TYR A 243 -7.37 -16.10 -9.71
N ASP A 244 -8.68 -15.87 -9.72
CA ASP A 244 -9.38 -15.35 -10.90
C ASP A 244 -8.93 -13.92 -11.30
N PHE A 245 -8.01 -13.31 -10.53
CA PHE A 245 -7.49 -11.95 -10.75
C PHE A 245 -5.96 -11.93 -10.83
N GLU A 246 -5.44 -11.50 -11.98
CA GLU A 246 -4.01 -11.31 -12.24
C GLU A 246 -3.33 -10.46 -11.15
N GLU A 247 -3.98 -9.38 -10.72
CA GLU A 247 -3.48 -8.49 -9.66
C GLU A 247 -3.36 -9.20 -8.31
N GLU A 248 -4.30 -10.10 -7.97
CA GLU A 248 -4.24 -10.86 -6.71
C GLU A 248 -3.13 -11.92 -6.74
N GLY A 249 -2.94 -12.59 -7.88
CA GLY A 249 -1.82 -13.52 -8.07
C GLY A 249 -0.47 -12.84 -7.88
N VAL A 250 -0.26 -11.69 -8.54
CA VAL A 250 0.96 -10.90 -8.39
C VAL A 250 1.14 -10.42 -6.95
N PHE A 251 0.10 -9.89 -6.31
CA PHE A 251 0.17 -9.47 -4.91
C PHE A 251 0.63 -10.60 -3.97
N TRP A 252 0.05 -11.80 -4.07
CA TRP A 252 0.41 -12.91 -3.19
C TRP A 252 1.78 -13.49 -3.47
N LYS A 253 2.16 -13.60 -4.74
CA LYS A 253 3.51 -13.98 -5.14
C LYS A 253 4.51 -12.95 -4.59
N SER A 254 4.16 -11.67 -4.66
CA SER A 254 4.93 -10.54 -4.14
C SER A 254 5.23 -10.64 -2.67
N LYS A 255 4.17 -10.83 -1.87
CA LYS A 255 4.29 -10.93 -0.42
C LYS A 255 5.02 -12.20 0.00
N PHE A 256 4.64 -13.35 -0.56
CA PHE A 256 5.26 -14.62 -0.19
C PHE A 256 6.76 -14.66 -0.52
N PHE A 257 7.18 -14.07 -1.65
CA PHE A 257 8.59 -13.98 -2.01
C PHE A 257 9.39 -13.20 -0.97
N ILE A 258 8.94 -12.00 -0.59
CA ILE A 258 9.62 -11.17 0.42
C ILE A 258 9.65 -11.88 1.76
N SER A 259 8.52 -12.40 2.24
CA SER A 259 8.43 -13.15 3.49
C SER A 259 9.41 -14.32 3.52
N SER A 260 9.54 -15.06 2.41
CA SER A 260 10.45 -16.22 2.32
C SER A 260 11.92 -15.82 2.39
N VAL A 261 12.30 -14.70 1.75
CA VAL A 261 13.68 -14.16 1.81
C VAL A 261 13.98 -13.63 3.20
N PHE A 262 13.04 -12.91 3.82
CA PHE A 262 13.20 -12.39 5.19
C PHE A 262 13.35 -13.52 6.20
N TYR A 263 12.48 -14.53 6.12
CA TYR A 263 12.54 -15.72 6.96
C TYR A 263 13.87 -16.47 6.78
N PHE A 264 14.35 -16.63 5.54
CA PHE A 264 15.67 -17.20 5.27
C PHE A 264 16.80 -16.40 5.97
N PHE A 265 16.81 -15.07 5.85
CA PHE A 265 17.84 -14.24 6.50
C PHE A 265 17.80 -14.35 8.02
N GLU A 266 16.61 -14.36 8.61
CA GLU A 266 16.44 -14.47 10.07
C GLU A 266 16.88 -15.82 10.60
N LYS A 267 16.58 -16.90 9.87
CA LYS A 267 16.98 -18.25 10.25
C LYS A 267 18.48 -18.49 10.09
N LYS A 268 19.08 -17.97 9.02
CA LYS A 268 20.50 -18.25 8.70
C LYS A 268 21.46 -17.32 9.43
N TYR A 269 21.08 -16.07 9.68
CA TYR A 269 21.96 -15.03 10.21
C TYR A 269 21.50 -14.45 11.56
N THR A 270 20.71 -15.21 12.33
CA THR A 270 19.99 -14.78 13.53
C THR A 270 20.80 -13.86 14.46
N GLY A 271 20.21 -12.74 14.88
CA GLY A 271 20.73 -11.86 15.93
C GLY A 271 21.93 -11.00 15.54
N THR A 272 22.28 -10.93 14.25
CA THR A 272 23.43 -10.16 13.77
C THR A 272 23.01 -8.85 13.08
N LYS A 273 23.87 -7.82 13.16
CA LYS A 273 23.70 -6.58 12.37
C LYS A 273 23.61 -6.88 10.86
N SER A 274 24.28 -7.95 10.42
CA SER A 274 24.22 -8.41 9.04
C SER A 274 22.82 -8.79 8.55
N THR A 275 21.91 -9.31 9.39
CA THR A 275 20.53 -9.60 8.94
C THR A 275 19.80 -8.33 8.51
N SER A 276 19.96 -7.24 9.25
CA SER A 276 19.38 -5.94 8.88
C SER A 276 19.98 -5.42 7.57
N ASP A 277 21.31 -5.50 7.42
CA ASP A 277 22.00 -5.04 6.22
C ASP A 277 21.59 -5.87 4.98
N LEU A 278 21.39 -7.18 5.14
CA LEU A 278 20.90 -8.08 4.09
C LEU A 278 19.47 -7.71 3.65
N LYS A 279 18.55 -7.47 4.60
CA LYS A 279 17.19 -7.00 4.28
C LYS A 279 17.21 -5.64 3.57
N VAL A 280 18.05 -4.70 4.02
CA VAL A 280 18.21 -3.38 3.38
C VAL A 280 18.70 -3.53 1.94
N ASN A 281 19.73 -4.34 1.71
CA ASN A 281 20.26 -4.56 0.38
C ASN A 281 19.25 -5.28 -0.52
N PHE A 282 18.51 -6.25 0.00
CA PHE A 282 17.46 -6.93 -0.75
C PHE A 282 16.36 -5.97 -1.20
N ILE A 283 15.77 -5.20 -0.28
CA ILE A 283 14.70 -4.25 -0.60
C ILE A 283 15.18 -3.16 -1.57
N LYS A 284 16.42 -2.67 -1.43
CA LYS A 284 17.01 -1.69 -2.37
C LYS A 284 17.12 -2.19 -3.81
N ASN A 285 17.22 -3.52 -3.99
CA ASN A 285 17.40 -4.16 -5.29
C ASN A 285 16.11 -4.75 -5.86
N LEU A 286 14.98 -4.66 -5.16
CA LEU A 286 13.69 -5.02 -5.73
C LEU A 286 13.34 -4.08 -6.91
N PRO A 287 12.76 -4.61 -8.00
CA PRO A 287 12.24 -3.77 -9.07
C PRO A 287 11.24 -2.75 -8.52
N LYS A 288 11.30 -1.52 -9.02
CA LYS A 288 10.45 -0.42 -8.52
C LYS A 288 8.99 -0.48 -8.95
N ASP A 289 8.70 -1.34 -9.93
CA ASP A 289 7.38 -1.50 -10.54
C ASP A 289 6.69 -2.83 -10.11
N TYR A 290 7.19 -3.46 -9.04
CA TYR A 290 6.67 -4.69 -8.44
C TYR A 290 5.56 -4.39 -7.42
#